data_AF-A0A524GIJ5-F1
#
_entry.id   AF-A0A524GIJ5-F1
#
_cell.length_a   1.000
_cell.length_b   1.000
_cell.length_c   1.000
_cell.angle_alpha   90.00
_cell.angle_beta   90.00
_cell.angle_gamma   90.00
#
_symmetry.space_group_name_H-M   'P 1'
#
loop_
_entity.id
_entity.type
_entity.pdbx_description
1 polymer ?
#
loop_
_entity_poly.entity_id
_entity_poly.type
_entity_poly.pdbx_seq_one_letter_code
_entity_poly.pdbx_strand_id
1 'polypeptide(L)' 'MLQKLQEEYLDLVVEKIDVTARPVDSLRKGIRIIPTLTAEGQKKLSGIILTPDAVREFVEKIYRGQPALD' A
#
# COMPACT_ATOMS: atom_id res chain seq x y z
N MET A 1 11.11 -0.91 -7.93
CA MET A 1 10.61 0.20 -7.09
C MET A 1 10.39 -0.27 -5.67
N LEU A 2 9.39 -1.13 -5.39
CA LEU A 2 9.17 -1.67 -4.04
C LEU A 2 10.43 -2.33 -3.44
N GLN A 3 11.19 -3.07 -4.25
CA GLN A 3 12.47 -3.66 -3.83
C GLN A 3 13.49 -2.61 -3.35
N LYS A 4 13.58 -1.46 -4.03
CA LYS A 4 14.45 -0.35 -3.60
C LYS A 4 13.99 0.23 -2.26
N LEU A 5 12.68 0.34 -2.05
CA LEU A 5 12.13 0.78 -0.76
C LEU A 5 12.45 -0.23 0.35
N GLN A 6 12.47 -1.53 0.07
CA GLN A 6 12.87 -2.54 1.06
C GLN A 6 14.37 -2.50 1.39
N GLU A 7 15.21 -2.05 0.46
CA GLU A 7 16.64 -1.79 0.73
C GLU A 7 16.85 -0.57 1.63
N GLU A 8 16.00 0.46 1.49
CA GLU A 8 16.06 1.70 2.30
C GLU A 8 15.39 1.54 3.67
N TYR A 9 14.33 0.75 3.76
CA TYR A 9 13.53 0.49 4.95
C TYR A 9 13.59 -1.01 5.26
N LEU A 10 14.59 -1.44 6.04
CA LEU A 10 14.93 -2.87 6.22
C LEU A 10 13.83 -3.69 6.92
N ASP A 11 12.94 -3.04 7.65
CA ASP A 11 11.77 -3.63 8.32
C ASP A 11 10.50 -3.58 7.46
N LEU A 12 10.56 -3.03 6.23
CA LEU A 12 9.45 -2.99 5.30
C LEU A 12 9.17 -4.37 4.70
N VAL A 13 8.09 -4.99 5.18
CA VAL A 13 7.56 -6.23 4.61
C VAL A 13 6.51 -5.92 3.56
N VAL A 14 6.70 -6.42 2.35
CA VAL A 14 5.74 -6.29 1.24
C VAL A 14 5.10 -7.64 0.96
N GLU A 15 3.81 -7.77 1.30
CA GLU A 15 3.00 -8.94 0.95
C GLU A 15 2.25 -8.69 -0.37
N LYS A 16 2.34 -9.65 -1.31
CA LYS A 16 1.56 -9.63 -2.55
C LYS A 16 0.33 -10.51 -2.39
N ILE A 17 -0.85 -9.89 -2.48
CA ILE A 17 -2.13 -10.58 -2.38
C ILE A 17 -2.75 -10.69 -3.77
N ASP A 18 -3.05 -11.91 -4.20
CA ASP A 18 -3.88 -12.14 -5.38
C ASP A 18 -5.37 -12.00 -5.00
N VAL A 19 -5.96 -10.89 -5.42
CA VAL A 19 -7.37 -10.57 -5.13
C VAL A 19 -8.34 -11.52 -5.83
N THR A 20 -7.92 -12.17 -6.93
CA THR A 20 -8.77 -13.08 -7.70
C THR A 20 -8.94 -14.42 -6.99
N ALA A 21 -7.94 -14.82 -6.20
CA ALA A 21 -8.00 -16.00 -5.35
C ALA A 21 -8.96 -15.82 -4.15
N ARG A 22 -9.17 -14.57 -3.70
CA ARG A 22 -10.03 -14.23 -2.55
C ARG A 22 -10.81 -12.91 -2.77
N PRO A 23 -11.77 -12.89 -3.70
CA PRO A 23 -12.46 -11.66 -4.09
C PRO A 23 -13.34 -11.10 -2.97
N VAL A 24 -14.01 -11.97 -2.21
CA VAL A 24 -14.88 -11.56 -1.09
C VAL A 24 -14.08 -10.85 0.01
N ASP A 25 -12.89 -11.37 0.35
CA ASP A 25 -12.03 -10.75 1.38
C ASP A 25 -11.53 -9.38 0.94
N SER A 26 -11.17 -9.24 -0.34
CA SER A 26 -10.73 -7.98 -0.94
C SER A 26 -11.85 -6.92 -0.89
N LEU A 27 -13.08 -7.31 -1.22
CA LEU A 27 -14.25 -6.44 -1.14
C LEU A 27 -14.59 -6.05 0.31
N ARG A 28 -14.52 -6.98 1.26
CA ARG A 28 -14.72 -6.71 2.70
C ARG A 28 -13.69 -5.74 3.25
N LYS A 29 -12.44 -5.83 2.77
CA LYS A 29 -11.38 -4.85 3.04
C LYS A 29 -11.61 -3.52 2.31
N GLY A 30 -12.66 -3.39 1.51
CA GLY A 30 -13.00 -2.18 0.77
C GLY A 30 -12.04 -1.88 -0.39
N ILE A 31 -11.44 -2.91 -0.99
CA ILE A 31 -10.63 -2.80 -2.20
C ILE A 31 -11.58 -2.90 -3.39
N ARG A 32 -11.81 -1.77 -4.07
CA ARG A 32 -12.70 -1.68 -5.25
C ARG A 32 -11.94 -1.54 -6.56
N ILE A 33 -10.68 -1.14 -6.48
CA ILE A 33 -9.80 -0.87 -7.62
C ILE A 33 -8.49 -1.62 -7.37
N ILE A 34 -7.91 -2.18 -8.42
CA ILE A 34 -6.56 -2.75 -8.40
C ILE A 34 -5.70 -2.09 -9.48
N PRO A 35 -4.37 -1.99 -9.28
CA PRO A 35 -3.63 -2.39 -8.07
C PRO A 35 -3.91 -1.46 -6.87
N THR A 36 -3.71 -1.95 -5.63
CA THR A 36 -3.89 -1.18 -4.39
C THR A 36 -2.84 -1.57 -3.36
N LEU A 37 -2.29 -0.57 -2.65
CA LEU A 37 -1.45 -0.74 -1.47
C LEU A 37 -2.25 -0.41 -0.20
N THR A 38 -2.03 -1.21 0.84
CA THR A 38 -2.65 -1.03 2.15
C THR A 38 -1.59 -1.23 3.23
N ALA A 39 -1.67 -0.45 4.31
CA ALA A 39 -0.89 -0.64 5.52
C ALA A 39 -1.82 -0.43 6.72
N GLU A 40 -1.49 -1.06 7.85
CA GLU A 40 -2.27 -0.92 9.07
C GLU A 40 -2.29 0.54 9.54
N GLY A 41 -3.47 1.04 9.90
CA GLY A 41 -3.64 2.44 10.33
C GLY A 41 -3.52 3.49 9.24
N GLN A 42 -3.35 3.12 7.96
CA GLN A 42 -3.18 4.08 6.85
C GLN A 42 -4.31 4.04 5.82
N LYS A 43 -4.55 5.19 5.18
CA LYS A 43 -5.46 5.32 4.04
C LYS A 43 -4.88 4.56 2.85
N LYS A 44 -5.72 3.84 2.10
CA LYS A 44 -5.28 3.03 0.96
C LYS A 44 -4.79 3.89 -0.20
N LEU A 45 -3.83 3.38 -0.96
CA LEU A 45 -3.36 3.98 -2.21
C LEU A 45 -3.75 3.05 -3.38
N SER A 46 -4.61 3.53 -4.29
CA SER A 46 -5.24 2.68 -5.32
C SER A 46 -5.06 3.21 -6.75
N GLY A 47 -4.98 2.30 -7.70
CA GLY A 47 -5.13 2.56 -9.14
C GLY A 47 -4.03 3.41 -9.76
N ILE A 48 -4.43 4.43 -10.53
CA ILE A 48 -3.56 5.33 -11.32
C ILE A 48 -2.58 6.12 -10.44
N ILE A 49 -2.90 6.30 -9.15
CA ILE A 49 -2.10 7.07 -8.20
C ILE A 49 -0.89 6.26 -7.69
N LEU A 50 -0.71 5.00 -8.11
CA LEU A 50 0.45 4.17 -7.77
C LEU A 50 1.71 4.54 -8.58
N THR A 51 2.07 5.83 -8.58
CA THR A 51 3.33 6.32 -9.11
C THR A 51 4.46 6.08 -8.10
N PRO A 52 5.74 6.05 -8.55
CA PRO A 52 6.86 5.87 -7.62
C PRO A 52 6.92 6.86 -6.47
N ASP A 53 6.64 8.13 -6.75
CA ASP A 53 6.68 9.18 -5.73
C ASP A 53 5.55 8.99 -4.71
N ALA A 54 4.33 8.68 -5.17
CA ALA A 54 3.19 8.43 -4.28
C ALA A 54 3.39 7.18 -3.40
N VAL A 55 4.02 6.12 -3.94
CA VAL A 55 4.34 4.94 -3.14
C VAL A 55 5.43 5.23 -2.11
N ARG A 56 6.44 6.02 -2.46
CA ARG A 56 7.45 6.47 -1.49
C ARG A 56 6.83 7.31 -0.39
N GLU A 57 6.01 8.30 -0.74
CA GLU A 57 5.30 9.14 0.23
C GLU A 57 4.40 8.31 1.16
N PHE A 58 3.71 7.31 0.59
CA PHE A 58 2.89 6.38 1.36
C PHE A 58 3.72 5.60 2.39
N VAL A 59 4.89 5.09 2.01
CA VAL A 59 5.82 4.42 2.94
C VAL A 59 6.34 5.40 3.99
N GLU A 60 6.77 6.59 3.61
CA GLU A 60 7.26 7.60 4.56
C GLU A 60 6.21 7.98 5.61
N LYS A 61 4.93 8.08 5.23
CA LYS A 61 3.83 8.35 6.16
C LYS A 61 3.64 7.24 7.19
N ILE A 62 3.79 5.97 6.79
CA ILE A 62 3.78 4.82 7.70
C ILE A 62 4.88 4.99 8.76
N TYR A 63 6.12 5.23 8.33
CA TYR A 63 7.27 5.35 9.22
C TYR A 63 7.24 6.59 10.11
N ARG A 64 6.61 7.68 9.66
CA ARG A 64 6.41 8.89 10.46
C ARG A 64 5.24 8.78 11.44
N GLY A 65 4.46 7.68 11.39
CA GLY A 65 3.25 7.52 12.21
C GLY A 65 2.15 8.54 11.88
N GLN A 66 2.21 9.16 10.70
CA GLN A 66 1.24 10.17 10.28
C GLN A 66 0.12 9.51 9.50
N PRO A 67 -1.16 9.76 9.82
CA PRO A 67 -2.25 9.35 8.95
C PRO A 67 -2.13 10.11 7.63
N ALA A 68 -2.27 9.41 6.50
CA ALA A 68 -2.34 10.05 5.19
C ALA A 68 -3.52 11.04 5.15
N LEU A 69 -3.19 12.34 5.14
CA LEU A 69 -4.13 13.47 5.12
C LEU A 69 -5.12 13.40 3.95
N ASP A 70 -6.31 13.94 4.20
CA ASP A 70 -7.53 13.81 3.41
C ASP A 70 -7.44 14.28 1.96
#